data_AF-A0A7I8DQU9-F1
#
_entry.id   AF-A0A7I8DQU9-F1
#
_cell.length_a   1.000
_cell.length_b   1.000
_cell.length_c   1.000
_cell.angle_alpha   90.00
_cell.angle_beta   90.00
_cell.angle_gamma   90.00
#
_symmetry.space_group_name_H-M   'P 1'
#
loop_
_entity.id
_entity.type
_entity.pdbx_description
1 polymer ?
#
loop_
_entity_poly.entity_id
_entity_poly.type
_entity_poly.pdbx_seq_one_letter_code
_entity_poly.pdbx_strand_id
1 'polypeptide(L)'
;MGSEKNNEYETWYFINGIKVASITVNIDCTYCSSTSSIIKNWLGLHAYSVEPINEVEMKDYKLARVNIAYEQSAAGQIKNENSIPNELHYFFTNDNKTFIDFAIYKNELINENSDKIAKSLVIR
;
A
#
# COMPACT_ATOMS: atom_id res chain seq x y z
N MET A 1 1.19 -10.06 -38.99
CA MET A 1 1.31 -8.83 -38.18
C MET A 1 0.05 -8.69 -37.36
N GLY A 2 0.16 -8.88 -36.06
CA GLY A 2 -0.91 -8.66 -35.10
C GLY A 2 -0.23 -8.43 -33.77
N SER A 3 0.19 -7.19 -33.53
CA SER A 3 0.71 -6.76 -32.24
C SER A 3 -0.44 -6.78 -31.25
N GLU A 4 -0.52 -7.83 -30.43
CA GLU A 4 -1.25 -7.76 -29.18
C GLU A 4 -0.72 -6.57 -28.40
N LYS A 5 -1.62 -5.65 -28.06
CA LYS A 5 -1.32 -4.53 -27.18
C LYS A 5 -0.95 -5.13 -25.83
N ASN A 6 0.35 -5.20 -25.55
CA ASN A 6 0.83 -5.28 -24.19
C ASN A 6 0.15 -4.16 -23.41
N ASN A 7 -0.74 -4.53 -22.48
CA ASN A 7 -1.18 -3.61 -21.45
C ASN A 7 0.05 -3.31 -20.59
N GLU A 8 0.78 -2.26 -20.98
CA GLU A 8 1.73 -1.58 -20.13
C GLU A 8 1.04 -1.18 -18.82
N TYR A 9 1.80 -1.13 -17.71
CA TYR A 9 1.45 -0.51 -16.43
C TYR A 9 0.84 -1.36 -15.31
N GLU A 10 1.28 -2.60 -15.15
CA GLU A 10 1.53 -3.06 -13.79
C GLU A 10 2.97 -3.55 -13.74
N THR A 11 3.80 -2.98 -12.88
CA THR A 11 5.17 -3.47 -12.64
C THR A 11 5.18 -4.03 -11.25
N TRP A 12 5.21 -5.36 -11.14
CA TRP A 12 5.24 -6.06 -9.86
C TRP A 12 6.67 -6.40 -9.50
N TYR A 13 6.97 -6.32 -8.22
CA TYR A 13 8.27 -6.73 -7.68
C TYR A 13 8.09 -7.98 -6.84
N PHE A 14 9.00 -8.94 -6.95
CA PHE A 14 9.06 -10.07 -6.04
C PHE A 14 10.16 -9.81 -5.02
N ILE A 15 9.79 -9.61 -3.76
CA ILE A 15 10.73 -9.44 -2.66
C ILE A 15 10.59 -10.64 -1.73
N ASN A 16 11.63 -11.46 -1.63
CA ASN A 16 11.64 -12.70 -0.83
C ASN A 16 10.41 -13.59 -1.09
N GLY A 17 10.00 -13.68 -2.36
CA GLY A 17 8.86 -14.50 -2.80
C GLY A 17 7.48 -13.87 -2.59
N ILE A 18 7.40 -12.62 -2.12
CA ILE A 18 6.13 -11.88 -1.98
C ILE A 18 5.93 -10.99 -3.20
N LYS A 19 4.75 -11.07 -3.84
CA LYS A 19 4.34 -10.16 -4.90
C LYS A 19 3.96 -8.79 -4.31
N VAL A 20 4.81 -7.81 -4.58
CA VAL A 20 4.66 -6.41 -4.17
C VAL A 20 3.97 -5.65 -5.29
N ALA A 21 2.84 -5.03 -4.96
CA ALA A 21 2.07 -4.19 -5.87
C ALA A 21 2.79 -2.85 -6.12
N SER A 22 3.30 -2.23 -5.05
CA SER A 22 4.07 -0.98 -5.15
C SER A 22 4.94 -0.73 -3.93
N ILE A 23 6.00 0.06 -4.13
CA ILE A 23 6.77 0.72 -3.07
C ILE A 23 6.91 2.18 -3.47
N THR A 24 6.36 3.08 -2.68
CA THR A 24 6.42 4.51 -2.97
C THR A 24 7.04 5.26 -1.81
N VAL A 25 7.97 6.16 -2.10
CA VAL A 25 8.63 7.00 -1.11
C VAL A 25 8.29 8.46 -1.40
N ASN A 26 7.85 9.19 -0.39
CA ASN A 26 7.59 10.62 -0.46
C ASN A 26 8.32 11.36 0.66
N ILE A 27 8.98 12.45 0.33
CA ILE A 27 9.67 13.35 1.26
C ILE A 27 8.79 14.59 1.43
N ASP A 28 8.74 15.16 2.64
CA ASP A 28 7.86 16.28 2.97
C ASP A 28 6.36 15.95 2.91
N CYS A 29 5.96 14.76 3.38
CA CYS A 29 4.57 14.37 3.42
C CYS A 29 3.73 15.27 4.36
N THR A 30 2.87 16.10 3.78
CA THR A 30 2.02 17.06 4.49
C THR A 30 0.75 16.43 5.08
N TYR A 31 0.31 15.29 4.53
CA TYR A 31 -0.92 14.57 4.93
C TYR A 31 -0.64 13.32 5.78
N CYS A 32 0.61 13.13 6.23
CA CYS A 32 1.03 11.97 7.01
C CYS A 32 0.85 12.12 8.53
N SER A 33 -0.03 13.03 8.98
CA SER A 33 -0.29 13.27 10.41
C SER A 33 -1.06 12.14 11.09
N SER A 34 -1.74 11.29 10.33
CA SER A 34 -2.41 10.09 10.83
C SER A 34 -2.66 9.10 9.70
N THR A 35 -2.79 7.81 10.04
CA THR A 35 -3.10 6.76 9.06
C THR A 35 -4.40 7.03 8.30
N SER A 36 -5.45 7.54 8.97
CA SER A 36 -6.69 7.95 8.29
C SER A 36 -6.47 9.09 7.30
N SER A 37 -5.59 10.04 7.60
CA SER A 37 -5.24 11.13 6.68
C SER A 37 -4.44 10.62 5.48
N ILE A 38 -3.56 9.65 5.69
CA ILE A 38 -2.83 8.96 4.62
C ILE A 38 -3.83 8.27 3.70
N ILE A 39 -4.70 7.39 4.21
CA ILE A 39 -5.68 6.67 3.38
C ILE A 39 -6.49 7.64 2.52
N LYS A 40 -7.04 8.70 3.14
CA LYS A 40 -7.89 9.66 2.45
C LYS A 40 -7.17 10.50 1.39
N ASN A 41 -5.96 10.97 1.68
CA ASN A 41 -5.26 11.95 0.84
C ASN A 41 -4.22 11.31 -0.09
N TRP A 42 -3.64 10.16 0.29
CA TRP A 42 -2.66 9.41 -0.50
C TRP A 42 -3.32 8.40 -1.42
N LEU A 43 -4.15 7.52 -0.87
CA LEU A 43 -4.84 6.48 -1.65
C LEU A 43 -6.12 7.01 -2.31
N GLY A 44 -6.74 8.03 -1.70
CA GLY A 44 -7.88 8.74 -2.24
C GLY A 44 -9.16 8.54 -1.43
N LEU A 45 -10.18 9.34 -1.74
CA LEU A 45 -11.43 9.43 -0.97
C LEU A 45 -12.26 8.14 -0.93
N HIS A 46 -12.05 7.25 -1.89
CA HIS A 46 -12.78 5.98 -2.00
C HIS A 46 -12.07 4.80 -1.35
N ALA A 47 -10.86 5.01 -0.81
CA ALA A 47 -10.12 4.01 -0.08
C ALA A 47 -10.55 4.00 1.40
N TYR A 48 -10.72 2.82 1.98
CA TYR A 48 -11.07 2.67 3.39
C TYR A 48 -10.43 1.42 4.01
N SER A 49 -10.17 1.49 5.32
CA SER A 49 -9.67 0.33 6.07
C SER A 49 -10.81 -0.66 6.31
N VAL A 50 -10.61 -1.93 5.94
CA VAL A 50 -11.62 -3.00 6.17
C VAL A 50 -11.52 -3.61 7.56
N GLU A 51 -10.38 -3.47 8.21
CA GLU A 51 -10.08 -4.01 9.53
C GLU A 51 -9.54 -2.89 10.43
N PRO A 52 -9.48 -3.08 11.76
CA PRO A 52 -8.76 -2.17 12.64
C PRO A 52 -7.32 -1.98 12.18
N ILE A 53 -6.88 -0.71 12.16
CA ILE A 53 -5.51 -0.34 11.82
C ILE A 53 -4.59 -0.86 12.94
N ASN A 54 -3.55 -1.61 12.57
CA ASN A 54 -2.51 -2.02 13.50
C ASN A 54 -1.33 -1.05 13.39
N GLU A 55 -1.08 -0.29 14.45
CA GLU A 55 0.01 0.69 14.50
C GLU A 55 1.05 0.28 15.54
N VAL A 56 2.32 0.41 15.17
CA VAL A 56 3.46 0.22 16.05
C VAL A 56 4.25 1.53 16.07
N GLU A 57 4.23 2.19 17.22
CA GLU A 57 5.10 3.33 17.51
C GLU A 57 6.51 2.82 17.84
N MET A 58 7.51 3.38 17.17
CA MET A 58 8.92 3.11 17.39
C MET A 58 9.65 4.44 17.62
N LYS A 59 10.90 4.39 18.12
CA LYS A 59 11.60 5.56 18.65
C LYS A 59 11.58 6.78 17.72
N ASP A 60 11.84 6.56 16.43
CA ASP A 60 12.02 7.64 15.44
C ASP A 60 11.03 7.54 14.27
N TYR A 61 10.05 6.63 14.35
CA TYR A 61 9.08 6.39 13.29
C TYR A 61 7.85 5.61 13.76
N LYS A 62 6.80 5.68 12.96
CA LYS A 62 5.56 4.92 13.10
C LYS A 62 5.37 4.00 11.91
N LEU A 63 5.00 2.75 12.17
CA LEU A 63 4.61 1.77 11.16
C LEU A 63 3.13 1.40 11.35
N ALA A 64 2.31 1.62 10.33
CA ALA A 64 0.90 1.21 10.31
C ALA A 64 0.68 0.13 9.25
N ARG A 65 0.03 -0.97 9.64
CA ARG A 65 -0.37 -2.08 8.77
C ARG A 65 -1.88 -2.01 8.56
N VAL A 66 -2.31 -1.88 7.31
CA VAL A 66 -3.70 -1.56 6.96
C VAL A 66 -4.20 -2.40 5.79
N ASN A 67 -5.31 -3.11 5.98
CA ASN A 67 -6.03 -3.72 4.87
C ASN A 67 -6.98 -2.68 4.26
N ILE A 68 -6.76 -2.35 2.99
CA ILE A 68 -7.50 -1.36 2.22
C ILE A 68 -8.45 -2.04 1.24
N ALA A 69 -9.67 -1.51 1.16
CA ALA A 69 -10.60 -1.75 0.07
C ALA A 69 -10.99 -0.42 -0.58
N TYR A 70 -11.53 -0.51 -1.80
CA TYR A 70 -11.96 0.63 -2.59
C TYR A 70 -13.46 0.53 -2.89
N GLU A 71 -14.20 1.63 -2.76
CA GLU A 71 -15.65 1.66 -3.07
C GLU A 71 -15.93 1.26 -4.53
N GLN A 72 -17.00 0.48 -4.73
CA GLN A 72 -17.35 -0.09 -6.05
C GLN A 72 -17.61 0.96 -7.15
N SER A 73 -18.03 2.17 -6.80
CA SER A 73 -18.23 3.28 -7.75
C SER A 73 -16.91 3.78 -8.35
N ALA A 74 -15.79 3.65 -7.62
CA ALA A 74 -14.44 3.86 -8.14
C ALA A 74 -13.93 2.63 -8.90
N ALA A 75 -14.29 1.42 -8.44
CA ALA A 75 -13.92 0.16 -9.10
C ALA A 75 -14.56 -0.01 -10.50
N GLY A 76 -15.76 0.54 -10.73
CA GLY A 76 -16.45 0.49 -12.02
C GLY A 76 -15.77 1.28 -13.14
N GLN A 77 -14.80 2.15 -12.84
CA GLN A 77 -13.99 2.85 -13.85
C GLN A 77 -12.76 2.05 -14.27
N ILE A 78 -12.34 1.04 -13.48
CA ILE A 78 -11.28 0.10 -13.81
C ILE A 78 -11.96 -1.12 -14.45
N LYS A 79 -12.02 -1.09 -15.78
CA LYS A 79 -12.75 -2.04 -16.64
C LYS A 79 -12.63 -3.51 -16.18
N ASN A 80 -13.79 -4.12 -15.92
CA ASN A 80 -14.06 -5.56 -15.96
C ASN A 80 -13.41 -6.49 -14.91
N GLU A 81 -12.79 -5.98 -13.85
CA GLU A 81 -12.42 -6.85 -12.73
C GLU A 81 -13.49 -6.85 -11.65
N ASN A 82 -14.18 -7.98 -11.51
CA ASN A 82 -15.00 -8.29 -10.35
C ASN A 82 -14.11 -8.17 -9.11
N SER A 83 -14.35 -7.13 -8.32
CA SER A 83 -13.60 -6.74 -7.10
C SER A 83 -12.11 -6.47 -7.32
N ILE A 84 -11.71 -5.20 -7.20
CA ILE A 84 -10.32 -4.87 -6.91
C ILE A 84 -9.95 -5.66 -5.65
N PRO A 85 -8.91 -6.52 -5.68
CA PRO A 85 -8.52 -7.28 -4.51
C PRO A 85 -8.18 -6.31 -3.39
N ASN A 86 -8.58 -6.64 -2.17
CA ASN A 86 -8.11 -5.90 -1.00
C ASN A 86 -6.57 -5.80 -1.07
N GLU A 87 -6.03 -4.63 -0.75
CA GLU A 87 -4.60 -4.38 -0.70
C GLU A 87 -4.16 -4.32 0.76
N LEU A 88 -3.02 -4.92 1.09
CA LEU A 88 -2.40 -4.73 2.39
C LEU A 88 -1.30 -3.69 2.23
N HIS A 89 -1.47 -2.55 2.89
CA HIS A 89 -0.50 -1.46 2.92
C HIS A 89 0.27 -1.45 4.24
N TYR A 90 1.55 -1.11 4.13
CA TYR A 90 2.41 -0.75 5.23
C TYR A 90 2.83 0.70 5.04
N PHE A 91 2.33 1.57 5.92
CA PHE A 91 2.67 2.98 5.96
C PHE A 91 3.75 3.22 7.00
N PHE A 92 4.89 3.71 6.54
CA PHE A 92 5.96 4.20 7.40
C PHE A 92 5.95 5.72 7.37
N THR A 93 6.06 6.34 8.55
CA THR A 93 6.20 7.79 8.71
C THR A 93 7.26 8.10 9.75
N ASN A 94 8.08 9.11 9.53
CA ASN A 94 9.05 9.60 10.51
C ASN A 94 8.94 11.12 10.73
N ASP A 95 9.65 11.62 11.75
CA ASP A 95 9.63 13.05 12.13
C ASP A 95 10.18 13.97 11.02
N ASN A 96 11.01 13.44 10.13
CA ASN A 96 11.53 14.14 8.96
C ASN A 96 10.52 14.20 7.81
N LYS A 97 9.25 13.87 8.05
CA LYS A 97 8.17 13.83 7.06
C LYS A 97 8.45 12.90 5.88
N THR A 98 9.35 11.93 6.05
CA THR A 98 9.52 10.85 5.09
C THR A 98 8.36 9.88 5.27
N PHE A 99 7.76 9.52 4.16
CA PHE A 99 6.66 8.57 4.07
C PHE A 99 7.03 7.46 3.11
N ILE A 100 6.77 6.22 3.50
CA ILE A 100 6.89 5.06 2.63
C ILE A 100 5.58 4.30 2.65
N ASP A 101 5.05 4.02 1.46
CA ASP A 101 3.90 3.14 1.24
C ASP A 101 4.39 1.85 0.57
N PHE A 102 4.16 0.72 1.22
CA PHE A 102 4.47 -0.60 0.70
C PHE A 102 3.19 -1.42 0.60
N ALA A 103 2.72 -1.68 -0.63
CA ALA A 103 1.47 -2.34 -0.91
C ALA A 103 1.67 -3.77 -1.44
N ILE A 104 0.88 -4.72 -0.95
CA ILE A 104 0.84 -6.10 -1.43
C ILE A 104 -0.61 -6.54 -1.71
N TYR A 105 -0.82 -7.38 -2.73
CA TYR A 105 -2.15 -7.90 -3.05
C TYR A 105 -2.57 -9.03 -2.09
N LYS A 106 -3.78 -8.93 -1.49
CA LYS A 106 -4.26 -9.85 -0.44
C LYS A 106 -4.61 -11.27 -0.92
N ASN A 107 -4.39 -11.60 -2.20
CA ASN A 107 -4.61 -12.96 -2.72
C ASN A 107 -3.46 -13.93 -2.42
N GLU A 108 -2.34 -13.45 -1.86
CA GLU A 108 -1.22 -14.30 -1.45
C GLU A 108 -0.99 -14.20 0.05
N LEU A 109 -0.82 -15.36 0.68
CA LEU A 109 -0.52 -15.64 2.08
C LEU A 109 0.09 -14.44 2.84
N ILE A 110 -0.75 -13.75 3.62
CA ILE A 110 -0.36 -12.75 4.61
C ILE A 110 0.45 -13.46 5.71
N ASN A 111 1.76 -13.59 5.49
CA ASN A 111 2.67 -14.28 6.40
C ASN A 111 3.62 -13.29 7.06
N GLU A 112 4.21 -13.69 8.20
CA GLU A 112 5.26 -12.96 8.96
C GLU A 112 6.40 -12.37 8.09
N ASN A 113 6.60 -12.89 6.88
CA ASN A 113 7.59 -12.39 5.92
C ASN A 113 7.26 -11.00 5.39
N SER A 114 5.97 -10.66 5.22
CA SER A 114 5.54 -9.33 4.77
C SER A 114 5.90 -8.25 5.79
N ASP A 115 5.63 -8.50 7.07
CA ASP A 115 6.03 -7.63 8.18
C ASP A 115 7.55 -7.46 8.28
N LYS A 116 8.33 -8.52 8.02
CA LYS A 116 9.80 -8.45 8.01
C LYS A 116 10.32 -7.57 6.88
N ILE A 117 9.75 -7.70 5.67
CA ILE A 117 10.13 -6.88 4.52
C ILE A 117 9.78 -5.41 4.80
N ALA A 118 8.55 -5.12 5.22
CA ALA A 118 8.12 -3.77 5.54
C ALA A 118 9.03 -3.11 6.58
N LYS A 119 9.41 -3.84 7.64
CA LYS A 119 10.37 -3.37 8.65
C LYS A 119 11.79 -3.17 8.09
N SER A 120 12.19 -3.92 7.08
CA SER A 120 13.51 -3.78 6.44
C SER A 120 13.60 -2.58 5.49
N LEU A 121 12.48 -2.10 4.96
CA LEU A 121 12.40 -0.91 4.10
C LEU A 121 12.51 0.40 4.89
N VAL A 122 12.46 0.32 6.22
CA VAL A 122 12.72 1.46 7.10
C VAL A 122 14.19 1.86 7.00
N ILE A 123 14.45 2.93 6.25
CA ILE A 123 15.78 3.53 6.13
C ILE A 123 16.13 4.16 7.47
N ARG A 124 17.25 3.74 8.07
CA ARG A 124 17.82 4.30 9.30
C ARG A 124 18.81 5.43 8.98
#